data_AF-A0A6P0WZJ6-F1
#
_entry.id   AF-A0A6P0WZJ6-F1
#
_cell.length_a   1.000
_cell.length_b   1.000
_cell.length_c   1.000
_cell.angle_alpha   90.00
_cell.angle_beta   90.00
_cell.angle_gamma   90.00
#
_symmetry.space_group_name_H-M   'P 1'
#
loop_
_entity.id
_entity.type
_entity.pdbx_description
1 polymer ?
#
loop_
_entity_poly.entity_id
_entity_poly.type
_entity_poly.pdbx_seq_one_letter_code
_entity_poly.pdbx_strand_id
1 'polypeptide(L)'
;MNKVRTVSDTKRDFYNQHTRPVNSIYRRFVEELMVEMHLLSVNVDFRYDPIYALGVVTSFNRFMQGYRPPQDQESIFNALCQAVGQEAQQYQKDAELLTGLLGSIAVDELISWFSSPKPLDAAGDLHTTVRRALSLFSR
;
A
#
# COMPACT_ATOMS: atom_id res chain seq x y z
N MET A 1 -4.79 -28.82 -4.07
CA MET A 1 -4.99 -27.70 -5.01
C MET A 1 -5.36 -26.48 -4.18
N ASN A 2 -4.47 -25.50 -4.04
CA ASN A 2 -4.77 -24.32 -3.22
C ASN A 2 -5.75 -23.44 -4.01
N LYS A 3 -6.96 -23.22 -3.50
CA LYS A 3 -7.99 -22.43 -4.17
C LYS A 3 -7.50 -20.99 -4.25
N VAL A 4 -7.34 -20.46 -5.47
CA VAL A 4 -7.02 -19.04 -5.67
C VAL A 4 -8.13 -18.23 -5.02
N ARG A 5 -7.74 -17.37 -4.07
CA ARG A 5 -8.66 -16.52 -3.32
C ARG A 5 -9.38 -15.58 -4.29
N THR A 6 -10.68 -15.41 -4.12
CA THR A 6 -11.47 -14.52 -4.98
C THR A 6 -11.62 -13.13 -4.36
N VAL A 7 -11.96 -12.14 -5.19
CA VAL A 7 -12.36 -10.80 -4.71
C VAL A 7 -13.51 -10.90 -3.71
N SER A 8 -14.48 -11.80 -3.95
CA SER A 8 -15.60 -12.03 -3.03
C SER A 8 -15.16 -12.58 -1.67
N ASP A 9 -14.15 -13.45 -1.63
CA ASP A 9 -13.56 -13.92 -0.38
C ASP A 9 -12.88 -12.76 0.38
N THR A 10 -12.14 -11.90 -0.32
CA THR A 10 -11.54 -10.69 0.28
C THR A 10 -12.60 -9.71 0.79
N LYS A 11 -13.66 -9.42 0.02
CA LYS A 11 -14.76 -8.57 0.49
C LYS A 11 -15.44 -9.14 1.73
N ARG A 12 -15.68 -10.45 1.77
CA ARG A 12 -16.25 -11.12 2.95
C ARG A 12 -15.35 -10.94 4.17
N ASP A 13 -14.05 -11.15 4.02
CA ASP A 13 -13.11 -11.04 5.14
C ASP A 13 -13.00 -9.59 5.65
N PHE A 14 -13.03 -8.60 4.76
CA PHE A 14 -13.11 -7.18 5.15
C PHE A 14 -14.34 -6.92 6.03
N TYR A 15 -15.54 -7.36 5.63
CA TYR A 15 -16.76 -7.13 6.43
C TYR A 15 -16.85 -7.99 7.69
N ASN A 16 -16.09 -9.09 7.77
CA ASN A 16 -15.92 -9.85 9.01
C ASN A 16 -15.03 -9.10 10.02
N GLN A 17 -14.04 -8.34 9.53
CA GLN A 17 -13.10 -7.57 10.36
C GLN A 17 -13.64 -6.18 10.73
N HIS A 18 -14.26 -5.49 9.77
CA HIS A 18 -14.95 -4.21 9.96
C HIS A 18 -16.46 -4.38 9.80
N THR A 19 -17.13 -4.67 10.90
CA THR A 19 -18.57 -4.96 10.94
C THR A 19 -19.45 -3.71 10.91
N ARG A 20 -18.88 -2.52 11.11
CA ARG A 20 -19.61 -1.25 11.03
C ARG A 20 -19.86 -0.85 9.56
N PRO A 21 -20.99 -0.18 9.26
CA PRO A 21 -21.21 0.31 7.90
C PRO A 21 -20.20 1.39 7.52
N VAL A 22 -19.50 1.19 6.40
CA VAL A 22 -18.71 2.26 5.78
C VAL A 22 -19.66 3.32 5.22
N ASN A 23 -19.40 4.58 5.56
CA ASN A 23 -20.17 5.73 5.06
C ASN A 23 -20.22 5.71 3.52
N SER A 24 -21.42 5.88 2.96
CA SER A 24 -21.68 5.78 1.52
C SER A 24 -20.80 6.68 0.63
N ILE A 25 -20.37 7.85 1.11
CA ILE A 25 -19.49 8.77 0.36
C ILE A 25 -18.12 8.12 0.09
N TYR A 26 -17.62 7.34 1.04
CA TYR A 26 -16.28 6.74 1.00
C TYR A 26 -16.31 5.29 0.51
N ARG A 27 -17.49 4.64 0.52
CA ARG A 27 -17.65 3.21 0.21
C ARG A 27 -17.04 2.85 -1.13
N ARG A 28 -17.30 3.64 -2.17
CA ARG A 28 -16.77 3.38 -3.52
C ARG A 28 -15.25 3.31 -3.52
N PHE A 29 -14.59 4.28 -2.90
CA PHE A 29 -13.13 4.31 -2.79
C PHE A 29 -12.60 3.10 -2.02
N VAL A 30 -13.18 2.79 -0.85
CA VAL A 30 -12.76 1.65 -0.04
C VAL A 30 -12.88 0.33 -0.81
N GLU A 31 -13.98 0.14 -1.55
CA GLU A 31 -14.17 -1.05 -2.38
C GLU A 31 -13.20 -1.12 -3.57
N GLU A 32 -12.97 -0.02 -4.27
CA GLU A 32 -12.01 0.04 -5.39
C GLU A 32 -10.59 -0.25 -4.91
N LEU A 33 -10.16 0.38 -3.80
CA LEU A 33 -8.86 0.12 -3.18
C LEU A 33 -8.71 -1.34 -2.75
N MET A 34 -9.74 -1.93 -2.14
CA MET A 34 -9.73 -3.33 -1.73
C MET A 34 -9.57 -4.29 -2.92
N VAL A 35 -10.28 -4.01 -4.02
CA VAL A 35 -10.19 -4.82 -5.24
C VAL A 35 -8.81 -4.70 -5.86
N GLU A 36 -8.25 -3.49 -5.93
CA GLU A 36 -6.91 -3.27 -6.45
C GLU A 36 -5.85 -4.00 -5.62
N MET A 37 -5.88 -3.84 -4.29
CA MET A 37 -5.00 -4.56 -3.37
C MET A 37 -5.13 -6.08 -3.54
N HIS A 38 -6.35 -6.59 -3.73
CA HIS A 38 -6.58 -8.02 -3.98
C HIS A 38 -5.91 -8.47 -5.28
N LEU A 39 -6.20 -7.79 -6.40
CA LEU A 39 -5.68 -8.16 -7.72
C LEU A 39 -4.15 -8.13 -7.75
N LEU A 40 -3.53 -7.17 -7.08
CA LEU A 40 -2.08 -7.14 -6.89
C LEU A 40 -1.60 -8.32 -6.02
N SER A 41 -2.26 -8.57 -4.88
CA SER A 41 -1.84 -9.65 -3.95
C SER A 41 -1.82 -11.05 -4.57
N VAL A 42 -2.70 -11.32 -5.54
CA VAL A 42 -2.79 -12.62 -6.23
C VAL A 42 -1.99 -12.66 -7.54
N ASN A 43 -1.42 -11.54 -7.98
CA ASN A 43 -0.58 -11.48 -9.17
C ASN A 43 0.80 -12.10 -8.87
N VAL A 44 1.17 -13.12 -9.65
CA VAL A 44 2.43 -13.86 -9.49
C VAL A 44 3.69 -13.01 -9.67
N ASP A 45 3.58 -11.88 -10.38
CA ASP A 45 4.69 -10.96 -10.64
C ASP A 45 4.74 -9.82 -9.61
N PHE A 46 3.66 -9.60 -8.86
CA PHE A 46 3.61 -8.57 -7.85
C PHE A 46 4.54 -8.90 -6.69
N ARG A 47 5.29 -7.90 -6.23
CA ARG A 47 6.11 -7.98 -5.02
C ARG A 47 5.79 -6.75 -4.19
N TYR A 48 5.45 -6.98 -2.93
CA TYR A 48 5.30 -5.91 -1.97
C TYR A 48 6.62 -5.15 -1.82
N ASP A 49 6.55 -3.83 -1.75
CA ASP A 49 7.69 -2.95 -1.48
C ASP A 49 7.24 -1.66 -0.77
N PRO A 50 8.18 -0.89 -0.19
CA PRO A 50 7.86 0.36 0.50
C PRO A 50 7.22 1.46 -0.37
N ILE A 51 7.42 1.46 -1.69
CA ILE A 51 6.78 2.44 -2.59
C ILE A 51 5.29 2.12 -2.70
N TYR A 52 4.95 0.85 -2.87
CA TYR A 52 3.57 0.39 -2.84
C TYR A 52 2.91 0.68 -1.49
N ALA A 53 3.60 0.40 -0.38
CA ALA A 53 3.11 0.71 0.97
C ALA A 53 2.79 2.21 1.13
N LEU A 54 3.72 3.07 0.73
CA LEU A 54 3.55 4.53 0.75
C LEU A 54 2.37 4.97 -0.12
N GLY A 55 2.21 4.39 -1.32
CA GLY A 55 1.11 4.68 -2.22
C GLY A 55 -0.25 4.33 -1.62
N VAL A 56 -0.38 3.16 -1.00
CA VAL A 56 -1.62 2.72 -0.33
C VAL A 56 -1.94 3.59 0.87
N VAL A 57 -0.98 3.83 1.77
CA VAL A 57 -1.16 4.68 2.96
C VAL A 57 -1.54 6.11 2.57
N THR A 58 -0.84 6.69 1.59
CA THR A 58 -1.09 8.07 1.13
C THR A 58 -2.46 8.19 0.49
N SER A 59 -2.83 7.25 -0.38
CA SER A 59 -4.14 7.24 -1.04
C SER A 59 -5.25 7.11 -0.01
N PHE A 60 -5.15 6.14 0.91
CA PHE A 60 -6.13 5.96 1.97
C PHE A 60 -6.30 7.24 2.80
N ASN A 61 -5.21 7.81 3.31
CA ASN A 61 -5.26 9.01 4.14
C ASN A 61 -5.89 10.21 3.43
N ARG A 62 -5.58 10.40 2.13
CA ARG A 62 -6.13 11.50 1.33
C ARG A 62 -7.63 11.33 1.08
N PHE A 63 -8.05 10.15 0.61
CA PHE A 63 -9.46 9.92 0.28
C PHE A 63 -10.36 9.76 1.49
N MET A 64 -9.80 9.35 2.63
CA MET A 64 -10.55 9.21 3.88
C MET A 64 -10.56 10.51 4.70
N GLN A 65 -9.93 11.60 4.24
CA GLN A 65 -9.89 12.86 4.97
C GLN A 65 -11.31 13.35 5.33
N GLY A 66 -11.54 13.63 6.62
CA GLY A 66 -12.84 14.08 7.11
C GLY A 66 -13.87 12.96 7.37
N TYR A 67 -13.48 11.68 7.29
CA TYR A 67 -14.35 10.56 7.65
C TYR A 67 -14.88 10.70 9.09
N ARG A 68 -16.16 10.35 9.29
CA ARG A 68 -16.81 10.35 10.60
C ARG A 68 -17.51 9.02 10.86
N PRO A 69 -17.31 8.42 12.06
CA PRO A 69 -16.46 8.92 13.15
C PRO A 69 -14.96 8.60 12.89
N PRO A 70 -14.00 9.42 13.36
CA PRO A 70 -12.58 9.26 13.00
C PRO A 70 -11.97 7.91 13.36
N GLN A 71 -12.37 7.33 14.50
CA GLN A 71 -11.86 6.03 14.95
C GLN A 71 -12.15 4.86 13.99
N ASP A 72 -13.14 5.01 13.11
CA ASP A 72 -13.43 3.98 12.12
C ASP A 72 -12.45 4.00 10.95
N GLN A 73 -11.72 5.09 10.71
CA GLN A 73 -10.68 5.12 9.65
C GLN A 73 -9.60 4.07 9.90
N GLU A 74 -9.09 4.01 11.13
CA GLU A 74 -8.07 3.02 11.52
C GLU A 74 -8.62 1.60 11.39
N SER A 75 -9.85 1.37 11.84
CA SER A 75 -10.52 0.07 11.71
C SER A 75 -10.70 -0.36 10.25
N ILE A 76 -11.08 0.57 9.37
CA ILE A 76 -11.21 0.31 7.92
C ILE A 76 -9.86 -0.02 7.30
N PHE A 77 -8.81 0.75 7.62
CA PHE A 77 -7.47 0.50 7.08
C PHE A 77 -6.93 -0.87 7.53
N ASN A 78 -7.08 -1.19 8.82
CA ASN A 78 -6.69 -2.48 9.37
C ASN A 78 -7.43 -3.64 8.67
N ALA A 79 -8.74 -3.51 8.46
CA ALA A 79 -9.53 -4.51 7.76
C ALA A 79 -9.14 -4.63 6.27
N LEU A 80 -8.79 -3.53 5.59
CA LEU A 80 -8.30 -3.59 4.19
C LEU A 80 -7.03 -4.44 4.07
N CYS A 81 -6.03 -4.17 4.92
CA CYS A 81 -4.78 -4.92 4.93
C CYS A 81 -5.01 -6.39 5.29
N GLN A 82 -5.78 -6.67 6.35
CA GLN A 82 -6.06 -8.03 6.80
C GLN A 82 -6.87 -8.83 5.77
N ALA A 83 -7.78 -8.20 5.03
CA ALA A 83 -8.58 -8.84 3.99
C ALA A 83 -7.77 -9.31 2.78
N VAL A 84 -6.54 -8.83 2.61
CA VAL A 84 -5.56 -9.35 1.62
C VAL A 84 -4.41 -10.12 2.27
N GLY A 85 -4.55 -10.48 3.55
CA GLY A 85 -3.55 -11.26 4.29
C GLY A 85 -2.29 -10.46 4.62
N GLN A 86 -2.43 -9.18 4.91
CA GLN A 86 -1.33 -8.26 5.23
C GLN A 86 -1.56 -7.53 6.55
N GLU A 87 -0.49 -6.96 7.11
CA GLU A 87 -0.50 -6.21 8.38
C GLU A 87 -0.48 -4.70 8.11
N ALA A 88 -1.45 -3.96 8.65
CA ALA A 88 -1.52 -2.50 8.46
C ALA A 88 -0.31 -1.77 9.06
N GLN A 89 0.22 -2.27 10.19
CA GLN A 89 1.40 -1.71 10.83
C GLN A 89 2.64 -1.77 9.91
N GLN A 90 2.76 -2.82 9.10
CA GLN A 90 3.86 -2.92 8.12
C GLN A 90 3.76 -1.82 7.06
N TYR A 91 2.55 -1.56 6.54
CA TYR A 91 2.32 -0.49 5.57
C TYR A 91 2.68 0.88 6.14
N GLN A 92 2.26 1.17 7.36
CA GLN A 92 2.55 2.44 8.03
C GLN A 92 4.05 2.61 8.25
N LYS A 93 4.72 1.59 8.81
CA LYS A 93 6.16 1.62 9.08
C LYS A 93 6.98 1.83 7.82
N ASP A 94 6.66 1.11 6.74
CA ASP A 94 7.41 1.21 5.48
C ASP A 94 7.15 2.55 4.78
N ALA A 95 5.92 3.07 4.85
CA ALA A 95 5.59 4.40 4.35
C ALA A 95 6.34 5.50 5.11
N GLU A 96 6.40 5.42 6.44
CA GLU A 96 7.13 6.36 7.29
C GLU A 96 8.63 6.31 7.03
N LEU A 97 9.20 5.11 6.94
CA LEU A 97 10.61 4.89 6.63
C LEU A 97 10.98 5.50 5.27
N LEU A 98 10.19 5.23 4.22
CA LEU A 98 10.44 5.79 2.90
C LEU A 98 10.27 7.31 2.88
N THR A 99 9.25 7.84 3.56
CA THR A 99 9.02 9.29 3.66
C THR A 99 10.17 9.98 4.40
N GLY A 100 10.66 9.40 5.50
CA GLY A 100 11.77 9.94 6.27
C GLY A 100 13.08 9.96 5.48
N LEU A 101 13.37 8.89 4.74
CA LEU A 101 14.51 8.83 3.84
C LEU A 101 14.44 9.91 2.77
N LEU A 102 13.34 9.99 2.03
CA LEU A 102 13.17 10.94 0.92
C LEU A 102 13.10 12.40 1.41
N GLY A 103 12.54 12.64 2.59
CA GLY A 103 12.47 13.98 3.19
C GLY A 103 13.84 14.54 3.62
N SER A 104 14.86 13.68 3.75
CA SER A 104 16.21 14.07 4.15
C SER A 104 17.17 14.31 2.98
N ILE A 105 16.77 13.95 1.76
CA ILE A 105 17.62 14.01 0.55
C ILE A 105 17.19 15.23 -0.29
N ALA A 106 18.16 16.01 -0.77
CA ALA A 106 17.86 17.12 -1.69
C ALA A 106 17.33 16.58 -3.04
N VAL A 107 16.44 17.32 -3.70
CA VAL A 107 15.79 16.87 -4.95
C VAL A 107 16.82 16.46 -6.01
N ASP A 108 17.89 17.24 -6.19
CA ASP A 108 18.95 16.93 -7.16
C ASP A 108 19.71 15.65 -6.82
N GLU A 109 19.95 15.41 -5.54
CA GLU A 109 20.60 14.20 -5.04
C GLU A 109 19.69 12.97 -5.21
N LEU A 110 18.39 13.15 -5.00
CA LEU A 110 17.39 12.11 -5.24
C LEU A 110 17.31 11.73 -6.72
N ILE A 111 17.32 12.71 -7.63
CA ILE A 111 17.34 12.49 -9.09
C ILE A 111 18.62 11.74 -9.49
N SER A 112 19.76 12.13 -8.94
CA SER A 112 21.04 11.44 -9.15
C SER A 112 20.97 9.99 -8.66
N TRP A 113 20.38 9.75 -7.50
CA TRP A 113 20.20 8.40 -6.96
C TRP A 113 19.28 7.54 -7.83
N PHE A 114 18.19 8.07 -8.38
CA PHE A 114 17.33 7.34 -9.32
C PHE A 114 18.07 6.90 -10.59
N SER A 115 19.05 7.69 -11.03
CA SER A 115 19.89 7.35 -12.19
C SER A 115 20.86 6.20 -11.90
N SER A 116 21.17 5.93 -10.63
CA SER A 116 22.03 4.83 -10.20
C SER A 116 21.67 4.37 -8.79
N PRO A 117 20.58 3.60 -8.62
CA PRO A 117 20.08 3.22 -7.30
C PRO A 117 21.10 2.35 -6.57
N LYS A 118 21.60 2.87 -5.45
CA LYS A 118 22.51 2.19 -4.52
C LYS A 118 21.79 1.85 -3.22
N PRO A 119 22.23 0.83 -2.47
CA PRO A 119 21.73 0.56 -1.13
C PRO A 119 21.79 1.83 -0.29
N LEU A 120 20.68 2.15 0.38
CA LEU A 120 20.60 3.15 1.42
C LEU A 120 20.49 2.37 2.73
N ASP A 121 21.35 2.65 3.71
CA ASP A 121 21.52 1.81 4.91
C ASP A 121 20.21 1.58 5.70
N ALA A 122 19.26 2.51 5.59
CA ALA A 122 17.96 2.43 6.23
C ALA A 122 16.79 2.08 5.27
N ALA A 123 17.03 1.86 3.98
CA ALA A 123 15.98 1.62 2.98
C ALA A 123 15.81 0.16 2.53
N GLY A 124 16.59 -0.76 3.11
CA GLY A 124 16.59 -2.17 2.71
C GLY A 124 16.73 -2.36 1.19
N ASP A 125 15.81 -3.12 0.60
CA ASP A 125 15.82 -3.47 -0.83
C ASP A 125 15.18 -2.43 -1.75
N LEU A 126 14.89 -1.21 -1.27
CA LEU A 126 14.28 -0.14 -2.07
C LEU A 126 15.04 0.12 -3.39
N HIS A 127 16.37 0.11 -3.34
CA HIS A 127 17.22 0.29 -4.52
C HIS A 127 16.99 -0.80 -5.58
N THR A 128 16.69 -2.03 -5.16
CA THR A 128 16.37 -3.17 -6.03
C THR A 128 14.99 -2.99 -6.66
N THR A 129 14.00 -2.54 -5.88
CA THR A 129 12.65 -2.21 -6.38
C THR A 129 12.71 -1.12 -7.44
N VAL A 130 13.40 -0.01 -7.15
CA VAL A 130 13.55 1.11 -8.09
C VAL A 130 14.27 0.68 -9.36
N ARG A 131 15.36 -0.11 -9.24
CA ARG A 131 16.08 -0.65 -10.39
C ARG A 131 15.17 -1.54 -11.25
N ARG A 132 14.32 -2.36 -10.63
CA ARG A 132 13.35 -3.20 -11.36
C ARG A 132 12.30 -2.35 -12.08
N ALA A 133 11.73 -1.35 -11.40
CA ALA A 133 10.76 -0.44 -12.02
C ALA A 133 11.37 0.27 -13.24
N LEU A 134 12.57 0.83 -13.11
CA LEU A 134 13.28 1.49 -14.21
C LEU A 134 13.60 0.53 -15.36
N SER A 135 13.89 -0.75 -15.07
CA SER A 135 14.13 -1.76 -16.11
C SER A 135 12.88 -2.15 -16.90
N LEU A 136 11.68 -1.97 -16.33
CA LEU A 136 10.41 -2.21 -17.01
C LEU A 136 10.03 -1.05 -17.95
N PHE A 137 10.46 0.18 -17.66
CA PHE A 137 10.21 1.36 -18.51
C PHE A 137 11.22 1.53 -19.67
N SER A 138 12.30 0.74 -19.70
CA SER A 138 13.34 0.77 -20.74
C SER A 138 13.17 -0.31 -21.81
N ARG A 139 12.03 -1.00 -21.83
CA ARG A 139 11.60 -1.93 -22.88
C ARG A 139 10.33 -1.41 -23.53
#